data_AF-A0A535NIV3-F1
#
_entry.id   AF-A0A535NIV3-F1
#
_cell.length_a   1.000
_cell.length_b   1.000
_cell.length_c   1.000
_cell.angle_alpha   90.00
_cell.angle_beta   90.00
_cell.angle_gamma   90.00
#
_symmetry.space_group_name_H-M   'P 1'
#
loop_
_entity.id
_entity.type
_entity.pdbx_description
1 polymer ?
#
loop_
_entity_poly.entity_id
_entity_poly.type
_entity_poly.pdbx_seq_one_letter_code
_entity_poly.pdbx_strand_id
1 'polypeptide(L)'
;MTEQANLDQASDEELARRIREIMAEMAPLEEALGRLRAQIQQVASEQKKRERSQHLKARMQVRTTVAQGQMPTLQQVAESSNDLVPPDASLAGLRFFRDSGTEIGLGYATGREPTIWMTN
;
A
#
# COMPACT_ATOMS: atom_id res chain seq x y z
N MET A 1 -33.06 14.13 17.72
CA MET A 1 -34.46 13.70 17.51
C MET A 1 -35.15 14.87 16.83
N THR A 2 -35.15 14.87 15.50
CA THR A 2 -35.60 16.00 14.69
C THR A 2 -37.12 15.99 14.65
N GLU A 3 -37.75 17.12 14.96
CA GLU A 3 -39.17 17.35 14.67
C GLU A 3 -39.40 17.07 13.18
N GLN A 4 -40.01 15.92 12.87
CA GLN A 4 -40.80 15.75 11.65
C GLN A 4 -42.04 16.63 11.82
N ALA A 5 -41.84 17.95 11.80
CA ALA A 5 -42.94 18.89 11.68
C ALA A 5 -43.66 18.57 10.37
N ASN A 6 -44.98 18.38 10.49
CA ASN A 6 -45.91 17.88 9.47
C ASN A 6 -45.68 18.56 8.10
N LEU A 7 -44.81 17.98 7.26
CA LEU A 7 -44.48 18.52 5.94
C LEU A 7 -45.73 18.58 5.05
N ASP A 8 -46.69 17.68 5.29
CA ASP A 8 -47.97 17.58 4.59
C ASP A 8 -48.91 18.77 4.84
N GLN A 9 -48.63 19.59 5.85
CA GLN A 9 -49.43 20.78 6.21
C GLN A 9 -48.68 22.10 5.97
N ALA A 10 -47.41 22.04 5.59
CA ALA A 10 -46.59 23.21 5.35
C ALA A 10 -46.96 23.86 4.01
N SER A 11 -46.98 25.19 3.97
CA SER A 11 -47.13 25.93 2.72
C SER A 11 -45.87 25.82 1.84
N ASP A 12 -46.02 26.00 0.53
CA ASP A 12 -44.90 25.99 -0.42
C ASP A 12 -43.80 27.00 -0.05
N GLU A 13 -44.17 28.15 0.52
CA GLU A 13 -43.22 29.16 0.99
C GLU A 13 -42.40 28.71 2.19
N GLU A 14 -43.02 28.00 3.13
CA GLU A 14 -42.34 27.45 4.31
C GLU A 14 -41.40 26.32 3.92
N LEU A 15 -41.82 25.45 3.01
CA LEU A 15 -40.96 24.40 2.43
C LEU A 15 -39.77 25.01 1.70
N ALA A 16 -39.99 26.04 0.87
CA ALA A 16 -38.90 26.73 0.16
C ALA A 16 -37.93 27.43 1.12
N ARG A 17 -38.43 28.04 2.21
CA ARG A 17 -37.60 28.62 3.26
C ARG A 17 -36.78 27.53 3.96
N ARG A 18 -37.41 26.40 4.31
CA ARG A 18 -36.73 25.30 5.00
C ARG A 18 -35.64 24.65 4.16
N ILE A 19 -35.86 24.49 2.85
CA ILE A 19 -34.84 24.03 1.92
C ILE A 19 -33.63 24.97 1.92
N ARG A 20 -33.85 26.29 1.87
CA ARG A 20 -32.75 27.28 1.92
C ARG A 20 -31.98 27.23 3.23
N GLU A 21 -32.67 27.05 4.36
CA GLU A 21 -32.03 26.88 5.67
C GLU A 21 -31.15 25.63 5.70
N ILE A 22 -31.67 24.48 5.25
CA ILE A 22 -30.92 23.21 5.21
C ILE A 22 -29.72 23.34 4.28
N MET A 23 -29.88 23.93 3.10
CA MET A 23 -28.76 24.19 2.19
C MET A 23 -27.70 25.11 2.82
N ALA A 24 -28.12 26.13 3.57
CA ALA A 24 -27.21 27.01 4.28
C ALA A 24 -26.46 26.28 5.42
N GLU A 25 -27.12 25.35 6.11
CA GLU A 25 -26.48 24.46 7.10
C GLU A 25 -25.50 23.47 6.44
N MET A 26 -25.82 22.98 5.23
CA MET A 26 -24.97 22.06 4.48
C MET A 26 -23.68 22.73 3.97
N ALA A 27 -23.75 23.97 3.51
CA ALA A 27 -22.62 24.67 2.88
C ALA A 27 -21.31 24.63 3.72
N PRO A 28 -21.28 24.99 5.01
CA PRO A 28 -20.05 24.91 5.80
C PRO A 28 -19.57 23.46 6.05
N LEU A 29 -20.49 22.48 6.07
CA LEU A 29 -20.14 21.06 6.22
C LEU A 29 -19.46 20.52 4.96
N GLU A 30 -19.95 20.91 3.78
CA GLU A 30 -19.32 20.58 2.50
C GLU A 30 -17.92 21.18 2.38
N GLU A 31 -17.75 22.44 2.82
CA GLU A 31 -16.43 23.08 2.87
C GLU A 31 -15.48 22.36 3.84
N ALA A 32 -15.96 22.00 5.04
CA ALA A 32 -15.19 21.21 6.00
C ALA A 32 -14.78 19.85 5.43
N LEU A 33 -15.70 19.15 4.75
CA LEU A 33 -15.41 17.88 4.09
C LEU A 33 -14.40 18.04 2.96
N GLY A 34 -14.49 19.11 2.17
CA GLY A 34 -13.52 19.45 1.13
C GLY A 34 -12.11 19.63 1.71
N ARG A 35 -11.98 20.37 2.82
CA ARG A 35 -10.70 20.57 3.52
C ARG A 35 -10.12 19.26 4.05
N LEU A 36 -10.94 18.41 4.68
CA LEU A 36 -10.51 17.10 5.16
C LEU A 36 -10.04 16.19 4.02
N ARG A 37 -10.75 16.17 2.89
CA ARG A 37 -10.33 15.42 1.70
C ARG A 37 -8.97 15.89 1.18
N ALA A 38 -8.74 17.20 1.13
CA ALA A 38 -7.45 17.75 0.71
C ALA A 38 -6.32 17.33 1.68
N GLN A 39 -6.57 17.35 2.99
CA GLN A 39 -5.60 16.88 4.00
C GLN A 39 -5.27 15.39 3.83
N ILE A 40 -6.28 14.55 3.58
CA ILE A 40 -6.07 13.11 3.29
C ILE A 40 -5.15 12.95 2.08
N GLN A 41 -5.40 13.69 0.99
CA GLN A 41 -4.56 13.61 -0.21
C GLN A 41 -3.11 14.05 0.05
N GLN A 42 -2.91 15.08 0.86
CA GLN A 42 -1.57 15.53 1.24
C GLN A 42 -0.82 14.46 2.03
N VAL A 43 -1.46 13.87 3.04
CA VAL A 43 -0.86 12.81 3.86
C VAL A 43 -0.57 11.56 3.03
N ALA A 44 -1.51 11.13 2.20
CA ALA A 44 -1.33 9.98 1.31
C ALA A 44 -0.18 10.20 0.31
N SER A 45 -0.04 11.43 -0.21
CA SER A 45 1.06 11.77 -1.13
C SER A 45 2.42 11.71 -0.45
N GLU A 46 2.54 12.21 0.77
CA GLU A 46 3.78 12.13 1.55
C GLU A 46 4.11 10.69 1.97
N GLN A 47 3.11 9.88 2.32
CA GLN A 47 3.30 8.44 2.56
C GLN A 47 3.89 7.75 1.33
N LYS A 48 3.25 7.90 0.16
CA LYS A 48 3.73 7.32 -1.11
C LYS A 48 5.13 7.81 -1.48
N LYS A 49 5.44 9.08 -1.22
CA LYS A 49 6.77 9.64 -1.46
C LYS A 49 7.82 8.97 -0.56
N ARG A 50 7.53 8.82 0.73
CA ARG A 50 8.42 8.13 1.69
C ARG A 50 8.65 6.67 1.31
N GLU A 51 7.59 5.95 0.95
CA GLU A 51 7.68 4.57 0.45
C GLU A 51 8.60 4.47 -0.77
N ARG A 52 8.39 5.32 -1.79
CA ARG A 52 9.26 5.35 -2.98
C ARG A 52 10.72 5.64 -2.62
N SER A 53 10.98 6.58 -1.71
CA SER A 53 12.33 6.89 -1.26
C SER A 53 12.97 5.72 -0.50
N GLN A 54 12.21 5.02 0.34
CA GLN A 54 12.68 3.82 1.04
C GLN A 54 13.02 2.69 0.06
N HIS A 55 12.13 2.42 -0.90
CA HIS A 55 12.37 1.43 -1.95
C HIS A 55 13.60 1.79 -2.80
N LEU A 56 13.77 3.06 -3.17
CA LEU A 56 14.94 3.51 -3.91
C LEU A 56 16.23 3.31 -3.09
N LYS A 57 16.21 3.68 -1.81
CA LYS A 57 17.36 3.48 -0.91
C LYS A 57 17.71 1.99 -0.78
N ALA A 58 16.73 1.12 -0.57
CA ALA A 58 16.93 -0.32 -0.50
C ALA A 58 17.52 -0.88 -1.81
N ARG A 59 16.96 -0.47 -2.97
CA ARG A 59 17.48 -0.84 -4.30
C ARG A 59 18.92 -0.41 -4.50
N MET A 60 19.27 0.82 -4.13
CA MET A 60 20.64 1.32 -4.27
C MET A 60 21.60 0.57 -3.35
N GLN A 61 21.21 0.27 -2.12
CA GLN A 61 22.01 -0.54 -1.21
C GLN A 61 22.34 -1.90 -1.82
N VAL A 62 21.33 -2.61 -2.32
CA VAL A 62 21.49 -3.92 -2.97
C VAL A 62 22.44 -3.81 -4.17
N ARG A 63 22.21 -2.83 -5.06
CA ARG A 63 23.06 -2.60 -6.23
C ARG A 63 24.52 -2.35 -5.86
N THR A 64 24.77 -1.56 -4.81
CA THR A 64 26.12 -1.31 -4.31
C THR A 64 26.76 -2.57 -3.76
N THR A 65 26.04 -3.36 -2.94
CA THR A 65 26.54 -4.62 -2.40
C THR A 65 26.84 -5.65 -3.51
N VAL A 66 26.00 -5.73 -4.55
CA VAL A 66 26.25 -6.55 -5.74
C VAL A 66 27.51 -6.08 -6.48
N ALA A 67 27.65 -4.77 -6.73
CA ALA A 67 28.81 -4.21 -7.41
C ALA A 67 30.12 -4.42 -6.64
N GLN A 68 30.06 -4.51 -5.30
CA GLN A 68 31.19 -4.83 -4.43
C GLN A 68 31.49 -6.34 -4.36
N GLY A 69 30.69 -7.19 -5.02
CA GLY A 69 30.85 -8.65 -4.96
C GLY A 69 30.52 -9.26 -3.60
N GLN A 70 29.80 -8.52 -2.74
CA GLN A 70 29.51 -8.90 -1.36
C GLN A 70 28.15 -9.60 -1.20
N MET A 71 27.41 -9.77 -2.29
CA MET A 71 26.11 -10.47 -2.28
C MET A 71 26.30 -11.92 -2.74
N PRO A 72 26.00 -12.93 -1.91
CA PRO A 72 26.11 -14.34 -2.29
C PRO A 72 25.16 -14.71 -3.43
N THR A 73 25.62 -15.51 -4.38
CA THR A 73 24.75 -16.11 -5.39
C THR A 73 24.00 -17.32 -4.83
N LEU A 74 22.92 -17.75 -5.50
CA LEU A 74 22.19 -18.97 -5.11
C LEU A 74 23.10 -20.20 -5.10
N GLN A 75 24.00 -20.31 -6.07
CA GLN A 75 24.99 -21.39 -6.12
C GLN A 75 25.91 -21.35 -4.89
N GLN A 76 26.47 -20.18 -4.57
CA GLN A 76 27.34 -20.02 -3.41
C GLN A 76 26.62 -20.34 -2.10
N VAL A 77 25.33 -20.01 -1.99
CA VAL A 77 24.51 -20.38 -0.84
C VAL A 77 24.31 -21.90 -0.77
N ALA A 78 23.97 -22.54 -1.89
CA ALA A 78 23.74 -23.98 -1.97
C ALA A 78 25.01 -24.82 -1.71
N GLU A 79 26.18 -24.29 -2.10
CA GLU A 79 27.49 -24.92 -1.87
C GLU A 79 28.06 -24.59 -0.49
N SER A 80 27.48 -23.63 0.24
CA SER A 80 27.99 -23.24 1.55
C SER A 80 27.68 -24.30 2.61
N SER A 81 28.65 -24.56 3.48
CA SER A 81 28.47 -25.40 4.68
C SER A 81 27.79 -24.66 5.85
N ASN A 82 27.48 -23.37 5.68
CA ASN A 82 26.68 -22.61 6.62
C ASN A 82 25.20 -22.83 6.31
N ASP A 83 24.39 -23.06 7.34
CA ASP A 83 22.93 -22.99 7.24
C ASP A 83 22.52 -21.52 7.08
N LEU A 84 22.71 -20.98 5.87
CA LEU A 84 22.33 -19.61 5.51
C LEU A 84 20.80 -19.45 5.41
N VAL A 85 20.07 -20.57 5.33
CA VAL A 85 18.62 -20.62 5.28
C VAL A 85 18.15 -21.66 6.31
N PRO A 86 17.17 -21.33 7.17
CA PRO A 86 16.59 -22.31 8.10
C PRO A 86 16.06 -23.56 7.37
N PRO A 87 16.26 -24.78 7.90
CA PRO A 87 15.83 -26.01 7.24
C PRO A 87 14.31 -26.11 7.02
N ASP A 88 13.53 -25.43 7.85
CA ASP A 88 12.07 -25.37 7.83
C ASP A 88 11.52 -24.18 7.03
N ALA A 89 12.39 -23.37 6.41
CA ALA A 89 11.97 -22.24 5.61
C ALA A 89 11.19 -22.71 4.37
N SER A 90 9.92 -22.33 4.28
CA SER A 90 9.11 -22.55 3.08
C SER A 90 9.71 -21.81 1.89
N LEU A 91 9.75 -22.47 0.72
CA LEU A 91 10.17 -21.86 -0.54
C LEU A 91 9.38 -20.58 -0.87
N ALA A 92 8.10 -20.52 -0.51
CA ALA A 92 7.25 -19.34 -0.68
C ALA A 92 7.70 -18.13 0.17
N GLY A 93 8.41 -18.39 1.26
CA GLY A 93 8.97 -17.38 2.16
C GLY A 93 10.30 -16.80 1.66
N LEU A 94 10.99 -17.48 0.74
CA LEU A 94 12.29 -17.04 0.25
C LEU A 94 12.15 -15.83 -0.69
N ARG A 95 13.09 -14.89 -0.54
CA ARG A 95 13.21 -13.67 -1.35
C ARG A 95 14.64 -13.53 -1.85
N PHE A 96 14.78 -13.05 -3.07
CA PHE A 96 16.05 -12.93 -3.77
C PHE A 96 16.14 -11.54 -4.38
N PHE A 97 17.34 -10.98 -4.41
CA PHE A 97 17.57 -9.74 -5.13
C PHE A 97 18.14 -10.02 -6.51
N ARG A 98 17.57 -9.35 -7.51
CA ARG A 98 18.18 -9.21 -8.82
C ARG A 98 19.31 -8.18 -8.75
N ASP A 99 20.23 -8.26 -9.71
CA ASP A 99 21.26 -7.24 -9.99
C ASP A 99 20.70 -5.80 -10.07
N SER A 100 19.48 -5.63 -10.56
CA SER A 100 18.74 -4.37 -10.60
C SER A 100 18.34 -3.81 -9.22
N GLY A 101 18.55 -4.55 -8.14
CA GLY A 101 18.08 -4.23 -6.80
C GLY A 101 16.62 -4.64 -6.53
N THR A 102 15.96 -5.23 -7.51
CA THR A 102 14.56 -5.67 -7.37
C THR A 102 14.49 -6.97 -6.60
N GLU A 103 13.69 -6.97 -5.53
CA GLU A 103 13.36 -8.18 -4.77
C GLU A 103 12.33 -9.02 -5.52
N ILE A 104 12.56 -10.34 -5.59
CA ILE A 104 11.68 -11.33 -6.19
C ILE A 104 11.51 -12.51 -5.24
N GLY A 105 10.34 -13.12 -5.20
CA GLY A 105 10.10 -14.38 -4.48
C GLY A 105 10.14 -15.58 -5.43
N LEU A 106 10.30 -16.78 -4.87
CA LEU A 106 10.10 -18.01 -5.63
C LEU A 106 8.61 -18.34 -5.74
N GLY A 107 8.18 -18.67 -6.96
CA GLY A 107 6.82 -19.13 -7.26
C GLY A 107 6.13 -18.36 -8.39
N TYR A 108 5.00 -18.91 -8.81
CA TYR A 108 4.12 -18.27 -9.81
C TYR A 108 3.19 -17.28 -9.11
N ALA A 109 2.93 -16.14 -9.75
CA ALA A 109 2.02 -15.11 -9.23
C ALA A 109 0.61 -15.64 -8.89
N THR A 110 0.22 -16.79 -9.44
CA THR A 110 -1.09 -17.43 -9.25
C THR A 110 -1.02 -18.79 -8.52
N GLY A 111 0.17 -19.30 -8.19
CA GLY A 111 0.34 -20.59 -7.52
C GLY A 111 0.24 -20.45 -6.00
N ARG A 112 -0.52 -21.32 -5.35
CA ARG A 112 -0.67 -21.31 -3.87
C ARG A 112 0.60 -21.76 -3.14
N GLU A 113 1.36 -22.67 -3.74
CA GLU A 113 2.64 -23.15 -3.20
C GLU A 113 3.64 -23.41 -4.35
N PRO A 114 4.86 -22.86 -4.28
CA PRO A 114 5.89 -23.14 -5.26
C PRO A 114 6.52 -24.52 -5.04
N THR A 115 6.39 -25.40 -6.03
CA THR A 115 7.10 -26.69 -6.07
C THR A 115 8.22 -26.60 -7.10
N ILE A 116 9.43 -27.01 -6.73
CA ILE A 116 10.59 -27.09 -7.62
C ILE A 116 10.98 -28.57 -7.73
N TRP A 117 11.06 -29.09 -8.95
CA TRP A 117 11.65 -30.40 -9.21
C TRP A 117 13.08 -30.19 -9.71
N MET A 118 14.06 -30.77 -9.00
CA MET A 118 15.45 -30.76 -9.43
C MET A 118 15.77 -32.10 -10.09
N THR A 119 16.47 -32.03 -11.22
CA THR A 119 17.11 -33.17 -11.88
C THR A 119 18.62 -32.98 -11.75
N ASN A 120 19.33 -34.10 -11.70
CA ASN A 120 20.79 -34.14 -11.72
C ASN A 120 21.35 -33.66 -13.06
#